data_AF-A0A6J1WND9-F1
#
_entry.id   AF-A0A6J1WND9-F1
#
_cell.length_a   1.000
_cell.length_b   1.000
_cell.length_c   1.000
_cell.angle_alpha   90.00
_cell.angle_beta   90.00
_cell.angle_gamma   90.00
#
_symmetry.space_group_name_H-M   'P 1'
#
loop_
_entity.id
_entity.type
_entity.pdbx_description
1 polymer ?
#
loop_
_entity_poly.entity_id
_entity_poly.type
_entity_poly.pdbx_seq_one_letter_code
_entity_poly.pdbx_strand_id
1 'polypeptide(L)'
;MSKKVQGNDSFQRINYLYQISKQMCTKNPGLSSYYGNLIVNIAKKNVLKIHPDIKRQICKTCRCMLIANVTAKTKIRSKKKSKIIEWMCNTCGAKRSIPVEKNKDYSLWVDRPEAVVEVIN
;
A
#
# COMPACT_ATOMS: atom_id res chain seq x y z
N MET A 1 -0.43 -27.97 15.76
CA MET A 1 0.30 -27.90 14.48
C MET A 1 -0.26 -26.70 13.72
N SER A 2 0.55 -25.66 13.46
CA SER A 2 0.05 -24.41 12.86
C SER A 2 -0.64 -24.70 11.53
N LYS A 3 -1.85 -24.16 11.35
CA LYS A 3 -2.62 -24.32 10.11
C LYS A 3 -1.83 -23.68 8.96
N LYS A 4 -1.69 -24.41 7.84
CA LYS A 4 -0.97 -23.90 6.66
C LYS A 4 -1.87 -22.94 5.89
N VAL A 5 -1.52 -21.66 5.86
CA VAL A 5 -2.18 -20.65 5.02
C VAL A 5 -1.63 -20.74 3.62
N GLN A 6 -2.51 -20.83 2.62
CA GLN A 6 -2.10 -20.76 1.22
C GLN A 6 -1.38 -19.42 0.96
N GLY A 7 -0.16 -19.50 0.44
CA GLY A 7 0.65 -18.31 0.15
C GLY A 7 1.32 -17.67 1.37
N ASN A 8 1.35 -18.32 2.54
CA ASN A 8 1.97 -17.77 3.76
C ASN A 8 3.40 -17.25 3.53
N ASP A 9 4.26 -18.05 2.90
CA ASP A 9 5.64 -17.66 2.57
C ASP A 9 5.68 -16.37 1.74
N SER A 10 4.79 -16.26 0.74
CA SER A 10 4.72 -15.08 -0.10
C SER A 10 4.21 -13.85 0.65
N PHE A 11 3.27 -14.00 1.59
CA PHE A 11 2.84 -12.91 2.47
C PHE A 11 3.97 -12.46 3.41
N GLN A 12 4.72 -13.39 4.00
CA GLN A 12 5.88 -13.09 4.83
C GLN A 12 6.97 -12.34 4.04
N ARG A 13 7.26 -12.80 2.81
CA ARG A 13 8.21 -12.12 1.90
C ARG A 13 7.74 -10.72 1.52
N ILE A 14 6.46 -10.55 1.19
CA ILE A 14 5.88 -9.22 0.90
C ILE A 14 6.00 -8.30 2.13
N ASN A 15 5.72 -8.81 3.33
CA ASN A 15 5.84 -8.03 4.57
C ASN A 15 7.28 -7.58 4.80
N TYR A 16 8.25 -8.48 4.68
CA TYR A 16 9.66 -8.15 4.82
C TYR A 16 10.10 -7.08 3.81
N LEU A 17 9.77 -7.29 2.52
CA LEU A 17 10.10 -6.33 1.46
C LEU A 17 9.45 -4.96 1.66
N TYR A 18 8.21 -4.93 2.19
CA TYR A 18 7.52 -3.69 2.52
C TYR A 18 8.24 -2.91 3.62
N GLN A 19 8.66 -3.59 4.70
CA GLN A 19 9.38 -2.96 5.81
C GLN A 19 10.71 -2.37 5.38
N ILE A 20 11.54 -3.14 4.65
CA ILE A 20 12.84 -2.64 4.17
C ILE A 20 12.65 -1.52 3.13
N SER A 21 11.63 -1.60 2.27
CA SER A 21 11.36 -0.56 1.29
C SER A 21 10.98 0.77 1.95
N LYS A 22 10.21 0.70 3.04
CA LYS A 22 9.83 1.87 3.83
C LYS A 22 11.02 2.50 4.56
N GLN A 23 11.96 1.69 5.04
CA GLN A 23 13.20 2.21 5.66
C GLN A 23 14.14 2.82 4.62
N MET A 24 14.28 2.18 3.46
CA MET A 24 15.20 2.63 2.42
C MET A 24 14.71 3.84 1.63
N CYS A 25 13.42 4.16 1.65
CA CYS A 25 12.89 5.25 0.83
C CYS A 25 13.47 6.64 1.19
N THR A 26 13.93 6.83 2.42
CA THR A 26 14.60 8.06 2.87
C THR A 26 16.09 8.08 2.53
N LYS A 27 16.75 6.92 2.53
CA LYS A 27 18.20 6.77 2.30
C LYS A 27 18.55 6.63 0.82
N ASN A 28 17.79 5.79 0.12
CA ASN A 28 17.97 5.49 -1.30
C ASN A 28 16.60 5.16 -1.95
N PRO A 29 15.96 6.15 -2.59
CA PRO A 29 14.68 5.96 -3.27
C PRO A 29 14.73 4.92 -4.41
N GLY A 30 15.89 4.69 -5.01
CA GLY A 30 16.09 3.65 -6.03
C GLY A 30 15.94 2.25 -5.46
N LEU A 31 16.56 1.99 -4.29
CA LEU A 31 16.39 0.71 -3.58
C LEU A 31 14.96 0.51 -3.09
N SER A 32 14.30 1.55 -2.57
CA SER A 32 12.88 1.48 -2.23
C SER A 32 12.02 1.09 -3.43
N SER A 33 12.27 1.71 -4.59
CA SER A 33 11.59 1.41 -5.85
C SER A 33 11.84 -0.04 -6.29
N TYR A 34 13.06 -0.54 -6.15
CA TYR A 34 13.41 -1.93 -6.44
C TYR A 34 12.62 -2.92 -5.57
N TYR A 35 12.62 -2.73 -4.24
CA TYR A 35 11.83 -3.57 -3.33
C TYR A 35 10.33 -3.46 -3.58
N GLY A 36 9.83 -2.26 -3.91
CA GLY A 36 8.44 -2.04 -4.29
C GLY A 36 8.04 -2.82 -5.55
N ASN A 37 8.94 -2.91 -6.55
CA ASN A 37 8.74 -3.76 -7.72
C ASN A 37 8.70 -5.25 -7.35
N LEU A 38 9.59 -5.72 -6.46
CA LEU A 38 9.58 -7.10 -5.98
C LEU A 38 8.27 -7.46 -5.29
N ILE A 39 7.74 -6.60 -4.41
CA ILE A 39 6.44 -6.81 -3.74
C ILE A 39 5.34 -7.06 -4.78
N VAL A 40 5.28 -6.21 -5.81
CA VAL A 40 4.24 -6.27 -6.85
C VAL A 40 4.42 -7.51 -7.71
N ASN A 41 5.65 -7.88 -8.06
CA ASN A 41 5.94 -9.04 -8.89
C ASN A 41 5.61 -10.35 -8.15
N ILE A 42 5.94 -10.46 -6.86
CA ILE A 42 5.59 -11.62 -6.03
C ILE A 42 4.07 -11.72 -5.92
N ALA A 43 3.37 -10.61 -5.66
CA ALA A 43 1.91 -10.63 -5.58
C ALA A 43 1.26 -11.02 -6.91
N LYS A 44 1.75 -10.51 -8.04
CA LYS A 44 1.25 -10.88 -9.38
C LYS A 44 1.48 -12.35 -9.69
N LYS A 45 2.71 -12.85 -9.48
CA LYS A 45 3.08 -14.23 -9.79
C LYS A 45 2.28 -15.25 -8.98
N ASN A 46 2.00 -14.93 -7.72
CA ASN A 46 1.25 -15.80 -6.82
C ASN A 46 -0.25 -15.48 -6.76
N VAL A 47 -0.75 -14.56 -7.59
CA VAL A 47 -2.16 -14.13 -7.65
C VAL A 47 -2.70 -13.69 -6.27
N LEU A 48 -1.87 -12.96 -5.52
CA LEU A 48 -2.19 -12.50 -4.16
C LEU A 48 -2.81 -11.11 -4.16
N LYS A 49 -3.84 -10.94 -3.31
CA LYS A 49 -4.41 -9.63 -3.00
C LYS A 49 -3.59 -8.96 -1.90
N ILE A 50 -2.89 -7.88 -2.25
CA ILE A 50 -2.16 -7.06 -1.28
C ILE A 50 -3.16 -6.21 -0.47
N HIS A 51 -2.91 -6.05 0.84
CA HIS A 51 -3.68 -5.18 1.71
C HIS A 51 -3.80 -3.75 1.13
N PRO A 52 -4.99 -3.12 1.16
CA PRO A 52 -5.20 -1.79 0.57
C PRO A 52 -4.24 -0.73 1.12
N ASP A 53 -3.84 -0.79 2.39
CA ASP A 53 -2.91 0.20 2.97
C ASP A 53 -1.50 0.09 2.40
N ILE A 54 -0.98 -1.13 2.26
CA ILE A 54 0.30 -1.38 1.59
C ILE A 54 0.20 -0.88 0.13
N LYS A 55 -0.89 -1.25 -0.57
CA LYS A 55 -1.12 -0.83 -1.96
C LYS A 55 -1.24 0.70 -2.10
N ARG A 56 -1.76 1.41 -1.10
CA ARG A 56 -1.89 2.88 -1.08
C ARG A 56 -0.55 3.58 -0.90
N GLN A 57 0.36 2.98 -0.13
CA GLN A 57 1.70 3.50 0.13
C GLN A 57 2.72 3.19 -0.98
N ILE A 58 2.38 2.40 -2.00
CA ILE A 58 3.28 2.13 -3.14
C ILE A 58 2.91 3.04 -4.31
N CYS A 59 3.90 3.74 -4.88
CA CYS A 59 3.71 4.54 -6.10
C CYS A 59 3.28 3.64 -7.27
N LYS A 60 2.31 4.07 -8.08
CA LYS A 60 1.83 3.27 -9.22
C LYS A 60 2.87 3.12 -10.34
N THR A 61 3.74 4.11 -10.49
CA THR A 61 4.73 4.20 -11.58
C THR A 61 6.07 3.62 -11.14
N CYS A 62 6.83 4.33 -10.29
CA CYS A 62 8.16 3.89 -9.88
C CYS A 62 8.19 2.84 -8.77
N ARG A 63 7.05 2.53 -8.14
CA ARG A 63 6.93 1.64 -6.97
C ARG A 63 7.69 2.07 -5.70
N CYS A 64 8.29 3.27 -5.68
CA CYS A 64 8.83 3.84 -4.45
C CYS A 64 7.75 3.95 -3.36
N MET A 65 8.17 3.77 -2.11
CA MET A 65 7.28 3.97 -0.96
C MET A 65 6.93 5.44 -0.80
N LEU A 66 5.65 5.68 -0.59
CA LEU A 66 5.07 6.98 -0.34
C LEU A 66 4.86 7.14 1.16
N ILE A 67 5.63 8.04 1.76
CA ILE A 67 5.48 8.48 3.14
C ILE A 67 5.10 9.96 3.08
N ALA A 68 3.98 10.29 3.72
CA ALA A 68 3.46 11.65 3.75
C ALA A 68 4.53 12.62 4.27
N ASN A 69 4.74 13.72 3.55
CA ASN A 69 5.70 14.78 3.84
C ASN A 69 7.18 14.37 3.82
N VAL A 70 7.51 13.12 3.46
CA VAL A 70 8.90 12.65 3.34
C VAL A 70 9.22 12.32 1.88
N THR A 71 8.64 11.24 1.35
CA THR A 71 8.85 10.81 -0.04
C THR A 71 7.66 11.15 -0.95
N ALA A 72 6.57 11.63 -0.38
CA ALA A 72 5.39 12.09 -1.10
C ALA A 72 4.84 13.38 -0.52
N LYS A 73 4.40 14.29 -1.39
CA LYS A 73 3.60 15.45 -1.00
C LYS A 73 2.13 15.04 -0.96
N THR A 74 1.45 15.29 0.16
CA THR A 74 0.04 14.98 0.31
C THR A 74 -0.76 16.28 0.38
N LYS A 75 -1.82 16.39 -0.41
CA LYS A 75 -2.72 17.56 -0.44
C LYS A 75 -4.16 17.09 -0.32
N ILE A 76 -4.95 17.78 0.49
CA ILE A 76 -6.39 17.57 0.55
C ILE A 76 -7.04 18.60 -0.39
N ARG A 77 -7.81 18.13 -1.37
CA ARG A 77 -8.61 18.97 -2.26
C ARG A 77 -10.08 18.71 -2.00
N SER A 78 -10.87 19.78 -1.92
CA SER A 78 -12.33 19.67 -1.93
C SER A 78 -12.82 19.71 -3.37
N LYS A 79 -13.59 18.70 -3.80
CA LYS A 79 -14.24 18.70 -5.12
C LYS A 79 -15.74 18.45 -4.95
N LYS A 80 -16.54 19.50 -5.15
CA LYS A 80 -18.00 19.48 -4.97
C LYS A 80 -18.40 18.88 -3.61
N LYS A 81 -18.96 17.66 -3.61
CA LYS A 81 -19.50 16.97 -2.44
C LYS A 81 -18.47 16.09 -1.70
N SER A 82 -17.30 15.79 -2.26
CA SER A 82 -16.30 14.90 -1.66
C SER A 82 -14.94 15.57 -1.44
N LYS A 83 -14.19 15.10 -0.44
CA LYS A 83 -12.78 15.46 -0.24
C LYS A 83 -11.93 14.41 -0.96
N ILE A 84 -10.79 14.82 -1.50
CA ILE A 84 -9.85 13.92 -2.18
C ILE A 84 -8.48 14.16 -1.57
N ILE A 85 -7.79 13.09 -1.21
CA ILE A 85 -6.38 13.14 -0.82
C ILE A 85 -5.56 12.84 -2.07
N GLU A 86 -4.83 13.84 -2.54
CA GLU A 86 -3.89 13.73 -3.65
C GLU A 86 -2.48 13.52 -3.09
N TRP A 87 -1.85 12.43 -3.50
CA TRP A 87 -0.47 12.08 -3.24
C TRP A 87 0.35 12.35 -4.48
N MET A 88 1.48 13.06 -4.34
CA MET A 88 2.44 13.30 -5.40
C MET A 88 3.77 12.68 -4.99
N CYS A 89 4.29 11.75 -5.80
CA CYS A 89 5.58 11.12 -5.54
C CYS A 89 6.72 12.12 -5.81
N ASN A 90 7.63 12.30 -4.84
CA ASN A 90 8.79 13.18 -5.01
C ASN A 90 9.86 12.57 -5.93
N THR A 91 9.86 11.25 -6.13
CA THR A 91 10.84 10.55 -6.97
C THR A 91 10.51 10.62 -8.45
N CYS A 92 9.24 10.42 -8.85
CA CYS A 92 8.84 10.35 -10.26
C CYS A 92 7.72 11.32 -10.67
N GLY A 93 7.24 12.17 -9.76
CA GLY A 93 6.19 13.16 -10.02
C GLY A 93 4.77 12.61 -10.22
N ALA A 94 4.59 11.28 -10.22
CA ALA A 94 3.29 10.65 -10.42
C ALA A 94 2.29 11.04 -9.32
N LYS A 95 1.06 11.32 -9.73
CA LYS A 95 -0.03 11.72 -8.83
C LYS A 95 -1.01 10.57 -8.61
N ARG A 96 -1.52 10.45 -7.39
CA ARG A 96 -2.56 9.48 -7.03
C ARG A 96 -3.60 10.16 -6.16
N SER A 97 -4.84 10.11 -6.59
CA SER A 97 -5.99 10.57 -5.80
C SER A 97 -6.64 9.39 -5.09
N ILE A 98 -6.99 9.60 -3.82
CA ILE A 98 -7.83 8.70 -3.03
C ILE A 98 -9.05 9.51 -2.59
N PRO A 99 -10.27 9.08 -2.94
CA PRO A 99 -11.47 9.75 -2.47
C PRO A 99 -11.59 9.55 -0.95
N VAL A 100 -11.96 10.61 -0.26
CA VAL A 100 -12.38 10.59 1.15
C VAL A 100 -13.88 10.77 1.14
N GLU A 101 -14.58 9.67 1.39
CA GLU A 101 -16.02 9.68 1.59
C GLU A 101 -16.32 10.46 2.88
N LYS A 102 -17.40 11.25 2.87
CA LYS A 102 -17.83 12.03 4.05
C LYS A 102 -18.66 11.20 5.04
N ASN A 103 -19.23 10.09 4.58
CA ASN A 103 -20.08 9.25 5.41
C ASN A 103 -19.23 8.56 6.47
N LYS A 104 -19.64 8.66 7.74
CA LYS A 104 -18.98 7.98 8.86
C LYS A 104 -18.96 6.46 8.69
N ASP A 105 -19.90 5.92 7.92
CA ASP A 105 -20.07 4.47 7.74
C ASP A 105 -19.21 3.88 6.62
N TYR A 106 -18.37 4.69 5.96
CA TYR A 106 -17.48 4.19 4.92
C TYR A 106 -16.33 3.36 5.52
N SER A 107 -16.37 2.06 5.28
CA SER A 107 -15.32 1.08 5.62
C SER A 107 -14.90 0.30 4.37
N LEU A 108 -13.62 -0.08 4.27
CA LEU A 108 -13.21 -1.03 3.24
C LEU A 108 -13.76 -2.41 3.57
N TRP A 109 -13.97 -3.24 2.55
CA TRP A 109 -14.41 -4.63 2.75
C TRP A 109 -13.53 -5.36 3.77
N VAL A 110 -12.20 -5.20 3.68
CA VAL A 110 -11.24 -5.85 4.58
C VAL A 110 -11.33 -5.39 6.04
N ASP A 111 -11.92 -4.23 6.31
CA ASP A 111 -12.05 -3.69 7.67
C ASP A 111 -13.33 -4.19 8.37
N ARG A 112 -14.23 -4.84 7.63
CA ARG A 112 -15.50 -5.35 8.18
C ARG A 112 -15.25 -6.67 8.90
N PRO A 113 -15.88 -6.90 10.07
CA PRO A 113 -15.72 -8.16 10.80
C PRO A 113 -16.17 -9.37 9.97
N GLU A 114 -17.20 -9.21 9.13
CA GLU A 114 -17.73 -10.23 8.21
C GLU A 114 -16.70 -10.70 7.16
N ALA A 115 -15.69 -9.89 6.85
CA ALA A 115 -14.67 -10.26 5.88
C ALA A 115 -13.59 -11.18 6.48
N VAL A 116 -13.56 -11.34 7.80
CA VAL A 116 -12.61 -12.21 8.51
C VAL A 116 -13.15 -13.64 8.47
N VAL A 117 -12.52 -14.48 7.64
CA VAL A 117 -12.89 -15.91 7.55
C VAL A 117 -12.30 -16.68 8.72
N GLU A 118 -11.03 -16.43 9.06
CA GLU A 118 -10.31 -17.10 10.15
C GLU A 118 -9.26 -16.17 10.76
N VAL A 119 -9.10 -16.23 12.08
CA VAL A 119 -8.00 -15.59 12.82
C VAL A 119 -7.01 -16.68 13.22
N ILE A 120 -5.74 -16.47 12.89
CA ILE A 120 -4.67 -17.44 13.15
C ILE A 120 -3.85 -16.89 14.29
N ASN A 121 -3.92 -17.57 15.43
CA ASN A 121 -3.15 -17.26 16.64
C ASN A 121 -1.81 -17.99 16.65
#